data_AF-A0A4Q4ZL82-F1
#
_entry.id   AF-A0A4Q4ZL82-F1
#
_cell.length_a   1.000
_cell.length_b   1.000
_cell.length_c   1.000
_cell.angle_alpha   90.00
_cell.angle_beta   90.00
_cell.angle_gamma   90.00
#
_symmetry.space_group_name_H-M   'P 1'
#
loop_
_entity.id
_entity.type
_entity.pdbx_description
1 polymer ?
#
loop_
_entity_poly.entity_id
_entity_poly.type
_entity_poly.pdbx_seq_one_letter_code
_entity_poly.pdbx_strand_id
1 'polypeptide(L)'
;MVSAVENRSMVTVVTLAVDPSDTPHWQRLRVRIDDAIPVEGYAHLLADAVGRELSALAPDDLARLIAVPGSTWAGEAELVAPATIRLRALAD
;
A
#
# COMPACT_ATOMS: atom_id res chain seq x y z
N MET A 1 -23.65 11.62 -5.38
CA MET A 1 -22.22 12.02 -5.50
C MET A 1 -21.49 11.36 -4.35
N VAL A 2 -20.67 10.35 -4.61
CA VAL A 2 -19.80 9.80 -3.55
C VAL A 2 -18.54 10.67 -3.61
N SER A 3 -18.39 11.60 -2.66
CA SER A 3 -17.09 12.22 -2.44
C SER A 3 -16.14 11.10 -2.06
N ALA A 4 -15.16 10.81 -2.91
CA ALA A 4 -14.07 9.92 -2.53
C ALA A 4 -13.39 10.58 -1.33
N VAL A 5 -13.51 9.96 -0.16
CA VAL A 5 -12.78 10.42 1.03
C VAL A 5 -11.31 10.20 0.71
N GLU A 6 -10.57 11.30 0.56
CA GLU A 6 -9.11 11.22 0.41
C GLU A 6 -8.54 10.62 1.70
N ASN A 7 -7.97 9.42 1.58
CA ASN A 7 -7.37 8.69 2.68
C ASN A 7 -5.90 8.44 2.35
N ARG A 8 -5.03 8.75 3.30
CA ARG A 8 -3.58 8.54 3.18
C ARG A 8 -3.03 8.23 4.55
N SER A 9 -2.11 7.29 4.58
CA SER A 9 -1.38 6.92 5.79
C SER A 9 0.03 6.57 5.39
N MET A 10 0.99 6.93 6.24
CA MET A 10 2.33 6.38 6.15
C MET A 10 2.24 4.94 6.65
N VAL A 11 2.71 3.98 5.88
CA VAL A 11 2.68 2.58 6.27
C VAL A 11 4.07 1.98 6.22
N THR A 12 4.30 1.03 7.12
CA THR A 12 5.37 0.06 6.96
C THR A 12 4.74 -1.25 6.52
N VAL A 13 5.23 -1.82 5.42
CA VAL A 13 4.70 -3.07 4.85
C VAL A 13 5.81 -4.10 4.70
N VAL A 14 5.44 -5.36 4.87
CA VAL A 14 6.29 -6.50 4.54
C VAL A 14 5.71 -7.20 3.32
N THR A 15 6.50 -7.34 2.27
CA THR A 15 6.11 -8.08 1.08
C THR A 15 6.09 -9.57 1.40
N LEU A 16 4.96 -10.22 1.19
CA LEU A 16 4.78 -11.66 1.40
C LEU A 16 4.92 -12.43 0.09
N ALA A 17 4.35 -11.89 -0.99
CA ALA A 17 4.39 -12.51 -2.31
C ALA A 17 4.20 -11.47 -3.42
N VAL A 18 4.58 -11.85 -4.63
CA VAL A 18 4.25 -11.12 -5.86
C VAL A 18 3.15 -11.90 -6.55
N ASP A 19 1.98 -11.28 -6.71
CA ASP A 19 0.84 -11.88 -7.41
C ASP A 19 0.85 -11.42 -8.88
N PRO A 20 0.34 -12.23 -9.82
CA PRO A 20 0.15 -11.79 -11.20
C PRO A 20 -0.76 -10.55 -11.26
N SER A 21 -0.42 -9.63 -12.16
CA SER A 21 -1.14 -8.37 -12.33
C SER A 21 -1.71 -8.24 -13.74
N ASP A 22 -3.00 -7.94 -13.82
CA ASP A 22 -3.70 -7.62 -15.08
C ASP A 22 -3.72 -6.12 -15.38
N THR A 23 -3.09 -5.30 -14.51
CA THR A 23 -3.09 -3.84 -14.64
C THR A 23 -1.76 -3.40 -15.24
N PRO A 24 -1.73 -2.86 -16.48
CA PRO A 24 -0.49 -2.43 -17.13
C PRO A 24 0.25 -1.38 -16.29
N HIS A 25 1.57 -1.52 -16.15
CA HIS A 25 2.46 -0.64 -15.36
C HIS A 25 2.29 -0.69 -13.84
N TRP A 26 1.50 -1.65 -13.35
CA TRP A 26 1.29 -1.89 -11.93
C TRP A 26 1.55 -3.34 -11.60
N GLN A 27 2.32 -3.58 -10.54
CA GLN A 27 2.49 -4.88 -9.95
C GLN A 27 1.53 -5.06 -8.78
N ARG A 28 0.92 -6.24 -8.69
CA ARG A 28 0.17 -6.66 -7.50
C ARG A 28 1.11 -7.41 -6.56
N LEU A 29 1.14 -6.98 -5.32
CA LEU A 29 1.91 -7.57 -4.23
C LEU A 29 0.95 -8.00 -3.13
N ARG A 30 1.26 -9.11 -2.46
CA ARG A 30 0.65 -9.44 -1.19
C ARG A 30 1.54 -8.89 -0.10
N VAL A 31 0.98 -8.05 0.76
CA VAL A 31 1.74 -7.39 1.83
C VAL A 31 1.04 -7.56 3.17
N ARG A 32 1.80 -7.52 4.25
CA ARG A 32 1.29 -7.33 5.61
C ARG A 32 1.60 -5.92 6.06
N ILE A 33 0.62 -5.21 6.62
CA ILE A 33 0.88 -3.91 7.25
C ILE A 33 1.48 -4.15 8.64
N ASP A 34 2.70 -3.70 8.86
CA ASP A 34 3.34 -3.74 10.17
C ASP A 34 3.05 -2.49 11.00
N ASP A 35 2.94 -1.33 10.35
CA ASP A 35 2.67 -0.06 11.03
C ASP A 35 1.87 0.88 10.12
N ALA A 36 1.07 1.76 10.71
CA ALA A 36 0.30 2.78 10.01
C ALA A 36 0.21 4.07 10.85
N ILE A 37 0.69 5.17 10.28
CA ILE A 37 0.73 6.50 10.90
C ILE A 37 -0.15 7.45 10.07
N PRO A 38 -0.95 8.32 10.71
CA PRO A 38 -1.79 9.28 9.98
C PRO A 38 -0.93 10.29 9.20
N VAL A 39 -1.39 10.66 8.00
CA VAL A 39 -0.86 11.82 7.26
C VAL A 39 -1.82 12.99 7.50
N GLU A 40 -1.27 14.15 7.87
CA GLU A 40 -2.07 15.35 8.16
C GLU A 40 -2.95 15.76 6.96
N GLY A 41 -4.20 16.08 7.23
CA GLY A 41 -5.17 16.47 6.19
C GLY A 41 -5.89 15.31 5.49
N TYR A 42 -5.59 14.05 5.83
CA TYR A 42 -6.23 12.87 5.23
C TYR A 42 -6.87 11.93 6.27
N ALA A 43 -7.85 11.14 5.83
CA ALA A 43 -8.44 10.11 6.67
C ALA A 43 -7.45 8.97 6.93
N HIS A 44 -7.30 8.56 8.20
CA HIS A 44 -6.44 7.46 8.62
C HIS A 44 -7.18 6.12 8.61
N LEU A 45 -7.49 5.61 7.42
CA LEU A 45 -8.28 4.38 7.26
C LEU A 45 -7.46 3.08 7.42
N LEU A 46 -6.13 3.16 7.40
CA LEU A 46 -5.25 1.99 7.47
C LEU A 46 -4.86 1.60 8.91
N ALA A 47 -5.28 2.35 9.93
CA ALA A 47 -5.05 2.01 11.33
C ALA A 47 -5.61 0.61 11.69
N ASP A 48 -6.82 0.30 11.23
CA ASP A 48 -7.47 -1.01 11.46
C ASP A 48 -6.90 -2.14 10.58
N ALA A 49 -5.95 -1.80 9.69
CA ALA A 49 -5.31 -2.75 8.80
C ALA A 49 -3.97 -3.28 9.33
N VAL A 50 -3.45 -2.70 10.42
CA VAL A 50 -2.20 -3.15 11.06
C VAL A 50 -2.30 -4.62 11.49
N GLY A 51 -1.26 -5.39 11.17
CA GLY A 51 -1.19 -6.83 11.38
C GLY A 51 -1.93 -7.69 10.33
N ARG A 52 -2.64 -7.07 9.38
CA ARG A 52 -3.44 -7.79 8.37
C ARG A 52 -2.72 -7.90 7.04
N GLU A 53 -3.04 -8.97 6.31
CA GLU A 53 -2.62 -9.15 4.92
C GLU A 53 -3.56 -8.40 3.98
N LEU A 54 -2.98 -7.67 3.04
CA LEU A 54 -3.67 -6.87 2.03
C LEU A 54 -3.07 -7.12 0.65
N SER A 55 -3.86 -6.83 -0.38
CA SER A 55 -3.33 -6.63 -1.73
C SER A 55 -2.78 -5.22 -1.85
N ALA A 56 -1.57 -5.08 -2.34
CA ALA A 56 -0.95 -3.79 -2.65
C ALA A 56 -0.74 -3.65 -4.15
N LEU A 57 -1.12 -2.50 -4.68
CA LEU A 57 -0.80 -2.08 -6.04
C LEU A 57 0.39 -1.12 -5.97
N ALA A 58 1.50 -1.51 -6.57
CA ALA A 58 2.70 -0.68 -6.68
C ALA A 58 2.99 -0.40 -8.17
N PRO A 59 3.38 0.83 -8.54
CA PRO A 59 3.87 1.09 -9.89
C PRO A 59 5.18 0.32 -10.13
N ASP A 60 5.47 -0.06 -11.37
CA ASP A 60 6.60 -0.95 -11.71
C ASP A 60 7.94 -0.49 -11.11
N ASP A 61 8.23 0.81 -11.14
CA ASP A 61 9.47 1.36 -10.58
C ASP A 61 9.60 1.12 -9.08
N LEU A 62 8.50 1.27 -8.34
CA LEU A 62 8.45 0.96 -6.91
C LEU A 62 8.49 -0.56 -6.69
N ALA A 63 7.73 -1.32 -7.48
CA ALA A 63 7.67 -2.77 -7.38
C ALA A 63 9.06 -3.40 -7.57
N ARG A 64 9.89 -2.90 -8.47
CA ARG A 64 11.29 -3.37 -8.63
C ARG A 64 12.13 -3.27 -7.36
N LEU A 65 11.79 -2.34 -6.47
CA LEU A 65 12.50 -2.13 -5.21
C LEU A 65 11.94 -3.00 -4.07
N ILE A 66 10.63 -3.27 -4.08
CA ILE A 66 9.91 -3.85 -2.92
C ILE A 66 9.30 -5.24 -3.18
N ALA A 67 9.35 -5.74 -4.42
CA ALA A 67 8.78 -7.04 -4.83
C ALA A 67 9.67 -8.23 -4.43
N VAL A 68 10.34 -8.14 -3.28
CA VAL A 68 11.15 -9.22 -2.72
C VAL A 68 10.43 -9.76 -1.49
N PRO A 69 9.99 -11.04 -1.48
CA PRO A 69 9.37 -11.63 -0.30
C PRO A 69 10.26 -11.50 0.95
N GLY A 70 9.67 -11.06 2.06
CA GLY A 70 10.35 -10.74 3.31
C GLY A 70 10.93 -9.32 3.37
N SER A 71 10.99 -8.57 2.26
CA SER A 71 11.47 -7.20 2.31
C SER A 71 10.47 -6.30 3.02
N THR A 72 10.99 -5.41 3.86
CA THR A 72 10.22 -4.36 4.53
C THR A 72 10.41 -3.04 3.80
N TRP A 73 9.33 -2.31 3.62
CA TRP A 73 9.34 -1.00 2.98
C TRP A 73 8.40 -0.05 3.70
N ALA A 74 8.78 1.23 3.77
CA ALA A 74 7.97 2.28 4.36
C ALA A 74 7.67 3.37 3.32
N GLY A 75 6.44 3.85 3.31
CA GLY A 75 6.01 4.97 2.48
C GLY A 75 4.51 5.20 2.54
N GLU A 76 3.98 6.02 1.64
CA GLU A 76 2.57 6.36 1.66
C GLU A 76 1.71 5.26 1.04
N ALA A 77 0.54 5.04 1.64
CA ALA A 77 -0.49 4.19 1.07
C ALA A 77 -1.88 4.81 1.22
N GLU A 78 -2.75 4.44 0.29
CA GLU A 78 -4.18 4.72 0.33
C GLU A 78 -4.97 3.43 0.12
N LEU A 79 -6.09 3.30 0.81
CA LEU A 79 -7.07 2.26 0.59
C LEU A 79 -7.91 2.62 -0.65
N VAL A 80 -7.84 1.78 -1.69
CA VAL A 80 -8.53 1.99 -2.97
C VAL A 80 -9.71 1.04 -3.18
N ALA A 81 -9.70 -0.10 -2.49
CA ALA A 81 -10.80 -1.05 -2.47
C ALA A 81 -10.75 -1.86 -1.14
N PRO A 82 -11.78 -2.66 -0.82
CA PRO A 82 -11.73 -3.54 0.34
C PRO A 82 -10.47 -4.42 0.30
N ALA A 83 -9.69 -4.37 1.38
CA ALA A 83 -8.41 -5.07 1.52
C ALA A 83 -7.37 -4.80 0.41
N THR A 84 -7.51 -3.70 -0.34
CA THR A 84 -6.57 -3.32 -1.41
C THR A 84 -6.05 -1.91 -1.20
N ILE A 85 -4.74 -1.77 -1.12
CA ILE A 85 -4.05 -0.49 -1.01
C ILE A 85 -3.31 -0.15 -2.30
N ARG A 86 -3.11 1.14 -2.55
CA ARG A 86 -2.16 1.64 -3.53
C ARG A 86 -0.97 2.23 -2.79
N LEU A 87 0.23 1.73 -3.11
CA LEU A 87 1.48 2.24 -2.57
C LEU A 87 1.99 3.42 -3.41
N ARG A 88 2.57 4.40 -2.74
CA ARG A 88 3.19 5.57 -3.36
C ARG A 88 4.57 5.79 -2.74
N ALA A 89 5.57 6.04 -3.58
CA ALA A 89 6.87 6.44 -3.09
C ALA A 89 6.76 7.69 -2.22
N LEU A 90 7.59 7.76 -1.18
CA LEU A 90 7.81 9.01 -0.43
C LEU A 90 8.26 10.07 -1.43
N ALA A 91 7.50 11.15 -1.55
CA ALA A 91 8.01 12.34 -2.24
C ALA A 91 9.15 12.90 -1.38
N ASP A 92 10.33 13.04 -1.98
CA ASP A 92 11.50 13.69 -1.37
C ASP A 92 11.21 15.17 -1.06
#